data_AF-A0A821U783-F1
#
_entry.id   AF-A0A821U783-F1
#
_cell.length_a   1.000
_cell.length_b   1.000
_cell.length_c   1.000
_cell.angle_alpha   90.00
_cell.angle_beta   90.00
_cell.angle_gamma   90.00
#
_symmetry.space_group_name_H-M   'P 1'
#
loop_
_entity.id
_entity.type
_entity.pdbx_description
1 polymer ?
#
loop_
_entity_poly.entity_id
_entity_poly.type
_entity_poly.pdbx_seq_one_letter_code
_entity_poly.pdbx_strand_id
1 'polypeptide(L)' 'MDYVLIYFHYGLRSYNRPSYGWLMQCYLKIDRKYKKNLKALYLVHPTTWIKFFWPVIRPFI' A
#
# COMPACT_ATOMS: atom_id res chain seq x y z
N MET A 1 15.40 -12.17 4.30
CA MET A 1 15.18 -11.51 5.61
C MET A 1 13.77 -11.00 5.58
N ASP A 2 12.93 -11.53 6.45
CA ASP A 2 11.53 -11.14 6.51
C ASP A 2 11.38 -9.79 7.21
N TYR A 3 10.39 -9.00 6.79
CA TYR A 3 10.15 -7.69 7.38
C TYR A 3 8.67 -7.39 7.52
N VAL A 4 8.37 -6.43 8.39
CA VAL A 4 7.02 -5.90 8.63
C VAL A 4 7.03 -4.43 8.22
N LEU A 5 6.01 -4.00 7.48
CA LEU A 5 5.86 -2.61 7.06
C LEU A 5 4.76 -1.94 7.88
N ILE A 6 5.09 -0.84 8.53
CA ILE A 6 4.13 -0.01 9.25
C ILE A 6 4.01 1.32 8.50
N TYR A 7 2.84 1.58 7.93
CA TYR A 7 2.56 2.80 7.18
C TYR A 7 1.69 3.73 8.01
N PHE A 8 2.28 4.87 8.39
CA PHE A 8 1.57 5.97 9.04
C PHE A 8 1.01 6.88 7.96
N HIS A 9 -0.31 6.91 7.88
CA HIS A 9 -0.97 7.72 6.89
C HIS A 9 -1.29 9.11 7.44
N TYR A 10 -0.80 10.16 6.76
CA TYR A 10 -1.12 11.54 7.10
C TYR A 10 -1.18 12.42 5.83
N GLY A 11 -2.06 13.43 5.85
CA GLY A 11 -2.05 14.50 4.85
C GLY A 11 -2.61 14.19 3.47
N LEU A 12 -3.28 13.04 3.26
CA LEU A 12 -3.91 12.73 1.97
C LEU A 12 -5.17 13.58 1.77
N ARG A 13 -5.12 14.48 0.79
CA ARG A 13 -6.18 15.41 0.38
C ARG A 13 -6.56 15.11 -1.07
N SER A 14 -7.74 15.50 -1.52
CA SER A 14 -8.26 15.15 -2.86
C SER A 14 -7.29 15.48 -4.01
N TYR A 15 -6.51 16.56 -3.89
CA TYR A 15 -5.56 17.01 -4.90
C TYR A 15 -4.21 16.26 -4.92
N ASN A 16 -3.86 15.52 -3.87
CA ASN A 16 -2.59 14.78 -3.79
C ASN A 16 -2.78 13.26 -3.84
N ARG A 17 -4.01 12.80 -4.13
CA ARG A 17 -4.31 11.39 -4.28
C ARG A 17 -3.70 10.88 -5.59
N PRO A 18 -2.81 9.89 -5.54
CA PRO A 18 -2.34 9.25 -6.75
C PRO A 18 -3.52 8.58 -7.48
N SER A 19 -3.51 8.66 -8.81
CA SER A 19 -4.50 7.97 -9.63
C SER A 19 -4.30 6.46 -9.57
N TYR A 20 -5.34 5.70 -9.90
CA TYR A 20 -5.26 4.23 -9.97
C TYR A 20 -4.15 3.76 -10.93
N GLY A 21 -3.99 4.41 -12.08
CA GLY A 21 -2.92 4.08 -13.04
C GLY A 21 -1.52 4.29 -12.47
N TRP A 22 -1.30 5.38 -11.72
CA TRP A 22 -0.02 5.64 -11.05
C TRP A 22 0.27 4.55 -10.00
N LEU A 23 -0.72 4.17 -9.21
CA LEU A 23 -0.58 3.09 -8.21
C LEU A 23 -0.21 1.76 -8.86
N MET A 24 -0.86 1.41 -9.97
CA MET A 24 -0.57 0.18 -10.70
C MET A 24 0.85 0.18 -11.27
N GLN A 25 1.32 1.32 -11.83
CA GLN A 25 2.69 1.43 -12.32
C GLN A 25 3.72 1.32 -11.20
N CYS A 26 3.50 2.00 -10.07
CA CYS A 26 4.36 1.85 -8.89
C CYS A 26 4.36 0.39 -8.40
N TYR A 27 3.19 -0.27 -8.39
CA TYR A 27 3.05 -1.66 -8.00
C TYR A 27 3.81 -2.64 -8.91
N LEU A 28 3.80 -2.40 -10.22
CA LEU A 28 4.56 -3.19 -11.20
C LEU A 28 6.07 -3.00 -11.06
N LYS A 29 6.52 -1.82 -10.60
CA LYS A 29 7.93 -1.54 -10.32
C LYS A 29 8.45 -2.15 -9.01
N ILE A 30 7.57 -2.65 -8.13
CA ILE A 30 8.01 -3.32 -6.90
C ILE A 30 8.54 -4.71 -7.24
N ASP A 31 9.83 -4.92 -7.00
CA ASP A 31 10.48 -6.22 -7.19
C ASP A 31 9.82 -7.34 -6.37
N ARG A 32 9.83 -8.55 -6.93
CA ARG A 32 9.29 -9.76 -6.30
C ARG A 32 9.85 -10.03 -4.90
N LYS A 33 11.10 -9.64 -4.63
CA LYS A 33 11.75 -9.81 -3.32
C LYS A 33 11.02 -9.06 -2.20
N TYR A 34 10.47 -7.88 -2.48
CA TYR A 34 9.75 -7.10 -1.47
C TYR A 34 8.36 -7.67 -1.21
N LYS A 35 7.69 -8.19 -2.25
CA LYS A 35 6.38 -8.83 -2.11
C LYS A 35 6.47 -10.11 -1.26
N LYS A 36 7.50 -10.94 -1.49
CA LYS A 36 7.65 -12.25 -0.83
C LYS A 36 8.15 -12.22 0.62
N ASN A 37 8.91 -11.20 1.01
CA ASN A 37 9.50 -11.11 2.36
C ASN A 37 8.66 -10.24 3.32
N LEU A 38 7.52 -9.69 2.85
CA LEU A 38 6.63 -8.87 3.66
C LEU A 38 5.71 -9.77 4.50
N LYS A 39 5.95 -9.85 5.81
CA LYS A 39 5.15 -10.67 6.72
C LYS A 39 3.83 -10.03 7.14
N ALA A 40 3.83 -8.71 7.29
CA ALA A 40 2.64 -7.96 7.67
C ALA A 40 2.75 -6.51 7.21
N LEU A 41 1.60 -5.93 6.86
CA LEU A 41 1.43 -4.51 6.57
C LEU A 41 0.44 -3.92 7.57
N TYR A 42 0.89 -2.98 8.39
CA TYR A 42 0.04 -2.25 9.35
C TYR A 42 -0.21 -0.84 8.84
N LEU A 43 -1.49 -0.49 8.69
CA LEU A 43 -1.92 0.87 8.35
C LEU A 43 -2.33 1.61 9.63
N VAL A 44 -1.59 2.65 9.98
CA VAL A 44 -1.90 3.53 11.10
C VAL A 44 -2.60 4.76 10.55
N HIS A 45 -3.82 5.03 11.04
CA HIS A 45 -4.76 6.07 10.57
C HIS A 45 -5.29 5.90 9.12
N PRO A 46 -5.95 4.77 8.80
CA PRO A 46 -6.49 4.56 7.45
C PRO A 46 -7.63 5.54 7.14
N THR A 47 -7.48 6.29 6.04
CA THR A 47 -8.59 7.07 5.45
C THR A 47 -9.60 6.14 4.77
N THR A 48 -10.83 6.61 4.57
CA THR A 48 -11.90 5.85 3.88
C THR A 48 -11.46 5.34 2.50
N TRP A 49 -10.65 6.13 1.79
CA TRP A 49 -10.09 5.73 0.48
C TRP A 49 -9.13 4.52 0.62
N ILE A 50 -8.23 4.53 1.62
CA ILE A 50 -7.34 3.40 1.88
C ILE A 50 -8.12 2.15 2.29
N LYS A 51 -9.15 2.30 3.14
CA LYS A 51 -10.00 1.18 3.54
C LYS A 51 -10.68 0.51 2.34
N PHE A 52 -11.09 1.29 1.35
CA PHE A 52 -11.69 0.77 0.12
C PHE A 52 -10.69 -0.04 -0.74
N PHE A 53 -9.42 0.39 -0.80
CA PHE A 53 -8.37 -0.31 -1.56
C PHE A 53 -7.73 -1.49 -0.81
N TRP A 54 -7.96 -1.60 0.50
CA TRP A 54 -7.38 -2.65 1.33
C TRP A 54 -7.61 -4.09 0.82
N PRO A 55 -8.81 -4.48 0.35
CA PRO A 55 -9.05 -5.82 -0.17
C PRO A 55 -8.23 -6.15 -1.43
N VAL A 56 -7.87 -5.14 -2.23
CA VAL A 56 -7.05 -5.31 -3.44
C VAL A 56 -5.59 -5.56 -3.08
N ILE A 57 -5.11 -4.97 -1.98
CA ILE A 57 -3.71 -5.10 -1.52
C ILE A 57 -3.51 -6.41 -0.73
N ARG A 58 -4.54 -6.88 -0.02
CA ARG A 58 -4.51 -8.07 0.86
C ARG A 58 -3.99 -9.37 0.20
N PRO A 59 -4.39 -9.78 -1.02
CA PRO A 59 -3.89 -11.02 -1.63
C PRO A 59 -2.42 -10.97 -2.05
N PHE A 60 -1.75 -9.83 -1.89
CA PHE A 60 -0.35 -9.63 -2.26
C PHE A 60 0.61 -9.52 -1.05
N ILE A 61 0.08 -9.73 0.16
CA ILE A 61 0.83 -9.92 1.42
C ILE A 61 0.69 -11.39 1.81
#